data_AF-A0A5S9MJC3-F1
#
_entry.id   AF-A0A5S9MJC3-F1
#
_cell.length_a   1.000
_cell.length_b   1.000
_cell.length_c   1.000
_cell.angle_alpha   90.00
_cell.angle_beta   90.00
_cell.angle_gamma   90.00
#
_symmetry.space_group_name_H-M   'P 1'
#
loop_
_entity.id
_entity.type
_entity.pdbx_description
1 polymer ?
#
loop_
_entity_poly.entity_id
_entity_poly.type
_entity_poly.pdbx_seq_one_letter_code
_entity_poly.pdbx_strand_id
1 'polypeptide(L)'
;MDDVTMHIILQILTPFVIYLVAEEIGVSGILAVVAGGVTHAIEQDRMEANLAKLQIASSNTWNIILFILNGLVFVILGLQIPDVSTVIFQDEAFNNMQVIGYILIITLCLMVLRFLWVWLFWAGKWSATKKKQNVKKSRSFAPRCS
;
A
#
# COMPACT_ATOMS: atom_id res chain seq x y z
N MET A 1 15.24 24.20 15.81
CA MET A 1 14.55 22.95 16.20
C MET A 1 13.10 22.96 15.72
N ASP A 2 12.60 24.10 15.24
CA ASP A 2 11.21 24.32 14.83
C ASP A 2 10.89 23.72 13.45
N ASP A 3 11.84 23.71 12.50
CA ASP A 3 11.60 23.20 11.14
C ASP A 3 11.24 21.71 11.09
N VAL A 4 11.86 20.90 11.95
CA VAL A 4 11.64 19.45 11.98
C VAL A 4 10.25 19.12 12.52
N THR A 5 9.83 19.80 13.58
CA THR A 5 8.49 19.62 14.16
C THR A 5 7.41 20.10 13.18
N MET A 6 7.60 21.23 12.50
CA MET A 6 6.67 21.72 11.48
C MET A 6 6.54 20.75 10.31
N HIS A 7 7.65 20.15 9.87
CA HIS A 7 7.64 19.15 8.81
C HIS A 7 6.85 17.89 9.18
N ILE A 8 7.03 17.38 10.41
CA ILE A 8 6.30 16.19 10.90
C ILE A 8 4.80 16.50 11.03
N ILE A 9 4.44 17.67 11.56
CA ILE A 9 3.04 18.09 11.68
C ILE A 9 2.39 18.18 10.30
N LEU A 10 3.05 18.81 9.33
CA LEU A 10 2.55 18.89 7.96
C LEU A 10 2.37 17.50 7.34
N GLN A 11 3.30 16.58 7.58
CA GLN A 11 3.23 15.22 7.05
C GLN A 11 2.04 14.42 7.62
N ILE A 12 1.70 14.62 8.89
CA ILE A 12 0.51 14.03 9.53
C ILE A 12 -0.78 14.75 9.08
N LEU A 13 -0.73 16.07 8.89
CA LEU A 13 -1.89 16.88 8.47
C LEU A 13 -2.27 16.62 7.00
N THR A 14 -1.28 16.38 6.13
CA THR A 14 -1.48 16.16 4.69
C THR A 14 -2.55 15.10 4.36
N PRO A 15 -2.50 13.86 4.90
CA PRO A 15 -3.54 12.86 4.63
C PRO A 15 -4.92 13.29 5.16
N PHE A 16 -5.00 14.02 6.27
CA PHE A 16 -6.28 14.53 6.78
C PHE A 16 -6.92 15.57 5.86
N VAL A 17 -6.13 16.51 5.34
CA VAL A 17 -6.62 17.52 4.39
C VAL A 17 -7.12 16.86 3.11
N ILE A 18 -6.37 15.89 2.58
CA ILE A 18 -6.76 15.13 1.38
C ILE A 18 -8.07 14.36 1.63
N TYR A 19 -8.21 13.72 2.80
CA TYR A 19 -9.44 13.01 3.17
C TYR A 19 -10.66 13.93 3.19
N LEU A 20 -10.57 15.09 3.87
CA LEU A 20 -11.68 16.03 3.99
C LEU A 20 -12.08 16.61 2.62
N VAL A 21 -11.12 17.04 1.81
CA VAL A 21 -11.39 17.57 0.47
C VAL A 21 -12.05 16.51 -0.43
N ALA A 22 -11.66 15.24 -0.29
CA ALA A 22 -12.22 14.14 -1.05
C ALA A 22 -13.68 13.82 -0.66
N GLU A 23 -14.00 13.85 0.64
CA GLU A 23 -15.38 13.67 1.13
C GLU A 23 -16.30 14.79 0.63
N GLU A 24 -15.85 16.04 0.62
CA GLU A 24 -16.63 17.19 0.08
C GLU A 24 -16.98 17.04 -1.41
N ILE A 25 -16.15 16.32 -2.17
CA ILE A 25 -16.36 16.05 -3.60
C ILE A 25 -17.19 14.76 -3.81
N GLY A 26 -17.53 14.04 -2.73
CA GLY A 26 -18.30 12.80 -2.76
C GLY A 26 -17.54 11.59 -3.29
N VAL A 27 -16.19 11.63 -3.24
CA VAL A 27 -15.33 10.49 -3.60
C VAL A 27 -14.78 9.80 -2.35
N SER A 28 -14.32 8.55 -2.48
CA SER A 28 -13.75 7.83 -1.33
C SER A 28 -12.47 8.51 -0.82
N GLY A 29 -12.56 9.13 0.36
CA GLY A 29 -11.42 9.82 0.98
C GLY A 29 -10.24 8.90 1.26
N ILE A 30 -10.49 7.64 1.61
CA ILE A 30 -9.45 6.64 1.86
C ILE A 30 -8.64 6.39 0.58
N LEU A 31 -9.31 6.21 -0.56
CA LEU A 31 -8.64 6.00 -1.85
C LEU A 31 -7.88 7.24 -2.31
N ALA A 32 -8.41 8.44 -2.05
CA ALA A 32 -7.73 9.70 -2.38
C ALA A 32 -6.43 9.87 -1.61
N VAL A 33 -6.43 9.60 -0.30
CA VAL A 33 -5.22 9.65 0.55
C VAL A 33 -4.18 8.62 0.08
N VAL A 34 -4.62 7.39 -0.23
CA VAL A 34 -3.73 6.35 -0.75
C VAL A 34 -3.12 6.75 -2.09
N ALA A 35 -3.92 7.30 -3.01
CA ALA A 35 -3.42 7.79 -4.29
C ALA A 35 -2.38 8.90 -4.11
N GLY A 36 -2.66 9.88 -3.24
CA GLY A 36 -1.71 10.94 -2.89
C GLY A 36 -0.39 10.38 -2.32
N GLY A 37 -0.48 9.44 -1.36
CA GLY A 37 0.69 8.78 -0.78
C GLY A 37 1.51 7.98 -1.81
N VAL A 38 0.85 7.25 -2.72
CA VAL A 38 1.53 6.50 -3.80
C VAL A 38 2.23 7.45 -4.78
N THR A 39 1.59 8.57 -5.15
CA THR A 39 2.25 9.58 -6.01
C THR A 39 3.48 10.17 -5.35
N HIS A 40 3.39 10.50 -4.05
CA HIS A 40 4.52 11.01 -3.27
C HIS A 40 5.65 9.98 -3.17
N ALA A 41 5.33 8.71 -2.90
CA ALA A 41 6.30 7.62 -2.83
C ALA A 41 7.02 7.39 -4.16
N ILE A 42 6.30 7.42 -5.29
CA ILE A 42 6.90 7.26 -6.64
C ILE A 42 7.86 8.41 -6.96
N GLU A 43 7.51 9.63 -6.57
CA GLU A 43 8.36 10.80 -6.79
C GLU A 43 9.63 10.76 -5.92
N GLN A 44 9.50 10.31 -4.68
CA GLN A 44 10.62 10.09 -3.76
C GLN A 44 11.58 9.00 -4.27
N ASP A 45 11.05 7.89 -4.78
CA ASP A 45 11.83 6.77 -5.36
C ASP A 45 12.63 7.20 -6.62
N ARG A 46 12.15 8.21 -7.36
CA ARG A 46 12.89 8.82 -8.48
C ARG A 46 14.03 9.73 -8.03
N MET A 47 13.91 10.35 -6.85
CA MET A 47 14.92 11.25 -6.28
C MET A 47 15.98 10.50 -5.46
N GLU A 48 15.61 9.40 -4.78
CA GLU A 48 16.52 8.58 -3.95
C GLU A 48 17.59 7.83 -4.76
N ALA A 49 17.40 7.63 -6.07
CA ALA A 49 18.41 7.04 -6.94
C ALA A 49 19.75 7.82 -6.97
N ASN A 50 19.77 9.09 -6.51
CA ASN A 50 20.97 9.92 -6.43
C ASN A 50 21.56 10.10 -5.02
N LEU A 51 20.87 9.70 -3.95
CA LEU A 51 21.27 9.98 -2.56
C LEU A 51 21.21 8.74 -1.67
N ALA A 52 21.69 7.60 -2.18
CA ALA A 52 21.92 6.42 -1.38
C ALA A 52 23.04 6.67 -0.35
N LYS A 53 22.71 7.20 0.85
CA LYS A 53 23.52 7.01 2.08
C LYS A 53 23.00 7.57 3.41
N LEU A 54 21.88 8.30 3.52
CA LEU A 54 21.56 9.00 4.79
C LEU A 54 20.24 8.61 5.50
N GLN A 55 19.53 7.56 5.08
CA GLN A 55 18.16 7.28 5.56
C GLN A 55 18.02 6.01 6.43
N ILE A 56 19.01 5.69 7.27
CA ILE A 56 18.95 4.48 8.12
C ILE A 56 18.41 4.78 9.55
N ALA A 57 18.21 6.05 9.93
CA ALA A 57 17.75 6.40 11.28
C ALA A 57 16.23 6.61 11.44
N SER A 58 15.45 6.75 10.36
CA SER A 58 14.03 7.17 10.41
C SER A 58 13.00 6.05 10.16
N SER A 59 13.40 4.92 9.58
CA SER A 59 12.46 3.82 9.26
C SER A 59 11.86 3.14 10.50
N ASN A 60 12.60 3.14 11.62
CA ASN A 60 12.18 2.43 12.82
C ASN A 60 10.94 3.05 13.46
N THR A 61 10.87 4.38 13.50
CA THR A 61 9.72 5.11 14.06
C THR A 61 8.45 4.87 13.24
N TRP A 62 8.56 4.89 11.92
CA TRP A 62 7.43 4.63 11.03
C TRP A 62 6.90 3.20 11.14
N ASN A 63 7.80 2.22 11.26
CA ASN A 63 7.40 0.82 11.48
C ASN A 63 6.65 0.62 12.80
N ILE A 64 7.03 1.32 13.88
CA ILE A 64 6.32 1.26 15.16
C ILE A 64 4.91 1.87 15.02
N ILE A 65 4.77 3.01 14.33
CA ILE A 65 3.46 3.64 14.08
C ILE A 65 2.56 2.69 13.28
N LEU A 66 3.09 2.11 12.20
CA LEU A 66 2.36 1.14 11.38
C LEU A 66 1.98 -0.11 12.17
N PHE A 67 2.86 -0.60 13.06
CA PHE A 67 2.57 -1.75 13.90
C PHE A 67 1.39 -1.47 14.85
N ILE A 68 1.41 -0.30 15.53
CA ILE A 68 0.33 0.10 16.42
C ILE A 68 -0.98 0.32 15.65
N LEU A 69 -0.93 0.99 14.49
CA LEU A 69 -2.12 1.26 13.69
C LEU A 69 -2.75 -0.04 13.16
N ASN A 70 -1.95 -0.96 12.62
CA ASN A 70 -2.44 -2.27 12.18
C ASN A 70 -2.97 -3.09 13.36
N GLY A 71 -2.33 -3.03 14.53
CA GLY A 71 -2.82 -3.66 15.75
C GLY A 71 -4.18 -3.10 16.18
N LEU A 72 -4.35 -1.77 16.14
CA LEU A 72 -5.61 -1.10 16.47
C LEU A 72 -6.72 -1.51 15.50
N VAL A 73 -6.46 -1.51 14.19
CA VAL A 73 -7.43 -1.97 13.18
C VAL A 73 -7.85 -3.42 13.46
N PHE A 74 -6.90 -4.28 13.81
CA PHE A 74 -7.21 -5.66 14.16
C PHE A 74 -8.10 -5.78 15.41
N VAL A 75 -7.84 -4.96 16.44
CA VAL A 75 -8.68 -4.93 17.65
C VAL A 75 -10.09 -4.43 17.34
N ILE A 76 -10.24 -3.35 16.55
CA ILE A 76 -11.57 -2.83 16.16
C ILE A 76 -12.34 -3.86 15.35
N LEU A 77 -11.72 -4.44 14.32
CA LEU A 77 -12.37 -5.47 13.51
C LEU A 77 -12.71 -6.69 14.35
N GLY A 78 -11.80 -7.13 15.23
CA GLY A 78 -12.02 -8.24 16.16
C GLY A 78 -13.22 -8.01 17.09
N LEU A 79 -13.44 -6.77 17.54
CA LEU A 79 -14.61 -6.39 18.33
C LEU A 79 -15.90 -6.29 17.52
N GLN A 80 -15.84 -5.98 16.22
CA GLN A 80 -17.00 -6.00 15.33
C GLN A 80 -17.46 -7.41 14.94
N ILE A 81 -16.54 -8.39 14.88
CA ILE A 81 -16.88 -9.78 14.52
C ILE A 81 -18.05 -10.35 15.36
N PRO A 82 -18.09 -10.27 16.70
CA PRO A 82 -19.19 -10.83 17.49
C PRO A 82 -20.53 -10.17 17.17
N ASP A 83 -20.56 -8.85 16.96
CA ASP A 83 -21.76 -8.10 16.62
C ASP A 83 -22.33 -8.51 15.25
N VAL A 84 -21.45 -8.66 14.25
CA VAL A 84 -21.85 -9.16 12.93
C VAL A 84 -22.29 -10.62 13.01
N SER A 85 -21.68 -11.44 13.88
CA SER A 85 -22.03 -12.85 14.02
C SER A 85 -23.41 -13.06 14.61
N THR A 86 -23.81 -12.28 15.63
CA THR A 86 -25.12 -12.43 16.29
C THR A 86 -26.27 -12.06 15.35
N VAL A 87 -26.09 -11.06 14.48
CA VAL A 87 -27.04 -10.71 13.43
C VAL A 87 -27.24 -11.85 12.44
N ILE A 88 -26.17 -12.57 12.08
CA ILE A 88 -26.24 -13.71 11.15
C ILE A 88 -26.91 -14.93 11.80
N PHE A 89 -26.76 -15.12 13.11
CA PHE A 89 -27.33 -16.26 13.85
C PHE A 89 -28.80 -16.06 14.27
N GLN A 90 -29.32 -14.83 14.34
CA GLN A 90 -30.71 -14.56 14.75
C GLN A 90 -31.74 -14.70 13.61
N ASP A 91 -31.31 -14.66 12.34
CA ASP A 91 -32.18 -14.92 11.20
C ASP A 91 -32.25 -16.42 10.87
N GLU A 92 -33.32 -17.09 11.30
CA GLU A 92 -33.62 -18.51 11.01
C GLU A 92 -33.79 -18.84 9.50
N ALA A 93 -33.71 -17.83 8.61
CA ALA A 93 -33.83 -17.98 7.16
C ALA A 93 -32.49 -18.27 6.43
N PHE A 94 -31.33 -18.04 7.08
CA PHE A 94 -30.03 -18.26 6.46
C PHE A 94 -29.43 -19.60 6.89
N ASN A 95 -29.50 -20.58 5.99
CA ASN A 95 -28.89 -21.89 6.17
C ASN A 95 -27.38 -21.72 6.41
N ASN A 96 -26.87 -22.19 7.57
CA ASN A 96 -25.45 -22.12 7.99
C ASN A 96 -24.47 -22.53 6.87
N MET A 97 -24.90 -23.41 5.97
CA MET A 97 -24.15 -23.87 4.80
C MET A 97 -23.85 -22.75 3.78
N GLN A 98 -24.74 -21.77 3.60
CA GLN A 98 -24.57 -20.66 2.66
C GLN A 98 -23.53 -19.64 3.16
N VAL A 99 -23.51 -19.35 4.46
CA VAL A 99 -22.53 -18.44 5.08
C VAL A 99 -21.11 -19.00 4.94
N ILE A 100 -20.93 -20.30 5.21
CA ILE A 100 -19.66 -21.00 4.99
C ILE A 100 -19.27 -20.94 3.51
N GLY A 101 -20.23 -21.12 2.60
CA GLY A 101 -20.03 -20.96 1.16
C GLY A 101 -19.50 -19.57 0.78
N TYR A 102 -20.10 -18.49 1.31
CA TYR A 102 -19.62 -17.12 1.06
C TYR A 102 -18.21 -16.88 1.59
N ILE A 103 -17.91 -17.33 2.81
CA ILE A 103 -16.56 -17.20 3.39
C ILE A 103 -15.53 -17.91 2.50
N LEU A 104 -15.84 -19.13 2.03
CA LEU A 104 -14.96 -19.93 1.18
C LEU A 104 -14.77 -19.26 -0.20
N ILE A 105 -15.85 -18.79 -0.82
CA ILE A 105 -15.81 -18.09 -2.12
C ILE A 105 -15.00 -16.79 -2.03
N ILE A 106 -15.24 -15.96 -1.01
CA ILE A 106 -14.51 -14.70 -0.82
C ILE A 106 -13.03 -14.99 -0.59
N THR A 107 -12.70 -15.96 0.27
CA THR A 107 -11.31 -16.35 0.56
C THR A 107 -10.59 -16.85 -0.70
N LEU A 108 -11.25 -17.71 -1.48
CA LEU A 108 -10.72 -18.22 -2.74
C LEU A 108 -10.51 -17.08 -3.75
N CYS A 109 -11.49 -16.20 -3.90
CA CYS A 109 -11.42 -15.04 -4.79
C CYS A 109 -10.24 -14.13 -4.44
N LEU A 110 -10.07 -13.79 -3.15
CA LEU A 110 -8.93 -12.98 -2.67
C LEU A 110 -7.58 -13.69 -2.89
N MET A 111 -7.53 -15.01 -2.70
CA MET A 111 -6.32 -15.80 -2.95
C MET A 111 -5.92 -15.77 -4.43
N VAL A 112 -6.89 -15.94 -5.34
CA VAL A 112 -6.66 -15.87 -6.79
C VAL A 112 -6.24 -14.46 -7.21
N LEU A 113 -6.91 -13.41 -6.69
CA LEU A 113 -6.54 -12.02 -6.96
C LEU A 113 -5.09 -11.73 -6.55
N ARG A 114 -4.69 -12.22 -5.36
CA ARG A 114 -3.31 -12.10 -4.89
C ARG A 114 -2.32 -12.81 -5.81
N PHE A 115 -2.65 -14.02 -6.26
CA PHE A 115 -1.81 -14.79 -7.18
C PHE A 115 -1.64 -14.08 -8.53
N LEU A 116 -2.74 -13.57 -9.10
CA LEU A 116 -2.72 -12.77 -10.33
C LEU A 116 -1.82 -11.54 -10.20
N TRP A 117 -1.92 -10.83 -9.08
CA TRP A 117 -1.13 -9.62 -8.86
C TRP A 117 0.38 -9.92 -8.74
N VAL A 118 0.74 -10.99 -8.03
CA VAL A 118 2.14 -11.46 -7.94
C VAL A 118 2.66 -11.89 -9.31
N TRP A 119 1.87 -12.64 -10.08
CA TRP A 119 2.25 -13.08 -11.42
C TRP A 119 2.45 -11.90 -12.38
N LEU A 120 1.53 -10.92 -12.35
CA LEU A 120 1.62 -9.70 -13.15
C LEU A 120 2.85 -8.88 -12.77
N PHE A 121 3.13 -8.71 -11.47
CA PHE A 121 4.31 -8.00 -11.00
C PHE A 121 5.61 -8.70 -11.42
N TRP A 122 5.65 -10.04 -11.32
CA TRP A 122 6.81 -10.83 -11.77
C TRP A 122 7.05 -10.69 -13.28
N ALA A 123 5.99 -10.77 -14.09
CA ALA A 123 6.05 -10.57 -15.54
C ALA A 123 6.51 -9.15 -15.92
N GLY A 124 5.99 -8.12 -15.24
CA GLY A 124 6.35 -6.71 -15.47
C GLY A 124 7.80 -6.40 -15.08
N LYS A 125 8.28 -6.95 -13.95
CA LYS A 125 9.64 -6.70 -13.45
C LYS A 125 10.72 -7.42 -14.28
N TRP A 126 10.40 -8.56 -14.90
CA TRP A 126 11.33 -9.26 -15.81
C TRP A 126 11.62 -8.45 -17.08
N SER A 127 10.62 -7.72 -17.60
CA SER A 127 10.77 -6.86 -18.78
C SER A 127 11.62 -5.60 -18.51
N ALA A 128 11.45 -4.97 -17.35
CA ALA A 128 12.21 -3.77 -16.95
C ALA A 128 13.71 -4.06 -16.74
N THR A 129 14.05 -5.26 -16.26
CA THR A 129 15.45 -5.64 -15.98
C THR A 129 16.24 -5.94 -17.27
N LYS A 130 15.59 -6.51 -18.29
CA LYS A 130 16.23 -6.80 -19.60
C LYS A 130 16.65 -5.54 -20.35
N LYS A 131 15.89 -4.44 -20.25
CA LYS A 131 16.16 -3.20 -21.00
C LYS A 131 17.43 -2.47 -20.53
N LYS A 132 17.75 -2.52 -19.23
CA LYS A 132 18.97 -1.89 -18.67
C LYS A 132 20.26 -2.62 -19.05
N GLN A 133 20.25 -3.94 -19.21
CA GLN A 133 21.46 -4.69 -19.62
C GLN A 133 21.81 -4.50 -21.10
N ASN A 134 20.82 -4.34 -21.98
CA ASN A 134 21.06 -4.23 -23.42
C ASN A 134 21.68 -2.86 -23.80
N VAL A 135 21.28 -1.77 -23.13
CA VAL A 135 21.86 -0.43 -23.34
C VAL A 135 23.32 -0.34 -22.86
N LYS A 136 23.66 -0.99 -21.74
CA LYS A 136 25.03 -0.99 -21.20
C LYS A 136 26.01 -1.76 -22.11
N LYS A 137 25.54 -2.85 -22.75
CA LYS A 137 26.34 -3.64 -23.69
C LYS A 137 26.67 -2.88 -24.97
N SER A 138 25.77 -2.02 -25.46
CA SER A 138 25.99 -1.20 -26.67
C SER A 138 27.02 -0.07 -26.44
N ARG A 139 27.05 0.57 -25.26
CA ARG A 139 28.05 1.62 -24.95
C ARG A 139 29.46 1.09 -24.68
N SER A 140 29.61 -0.19 -24.36
CA SER A 140 30.93 -0.82 -24.16
C SER A 140 31.65 -1.15 -25.47
N PHE A 141 30.96 -1.03 -26.62
CA PHE A 141 31.47 -1.38 -27.94
C PHE A 141 31.69 -0.15 -28.84
N ALA A 142 31.90 1.03 -28.24
CA ALA A 142 32.38 2.19 -28.98
C ALA A 142 33.93 2.10 -29.06
N PRO A 143 34.52 1.98 -30.27
CA PRO A 143 35.98 1.98 -30.40
C PRO A 143 36.52 3.34 -29.95
N ARG A 144 37.48 3.29 -29.02
CA ARG A 144 38.28 4.44 -28.60
C ARG A 144 39.29 4.70 -29.72
N CYS A 145 38.93 5.56 -30.68
CA CYS A 145 39.90 6.09 -31.65
C CYS A 145 40.76 7.15 -30.93
N SER A 146 42.06 6.86 -30.79
CA SER A 146 43.13 7.85 -30.59
C SER A 146 43.91 8.00 -31.89
#